data_AF-A0A528A6T4-F1
#
_entry.id   AF-A0A528A6T4-F1
#
_cell.length_a   1.000
_cell.length_b   1.000
_cell.length_c   1.000
_cell.angle_alpha   90.00
_cell.angle_beta   90.00
_cell.angle_gamma   90.00
#
_symmetry.space_group_name_H-M   'P 1'
#
loop_
_entity.id
_entity.type
_entity.pdbx_description
1 polymer ?
#
loop_
_entity_poly.entity_id
_entity_poly.type
_entity_poly.pdbx_seq_one_letter_code
_entity_poly.pdbx_strand_id
1 'polypeptide(L)' 'MKHKFSDDATMDEIMSRSPAAIRVVLQHGMLCVGCPIASFHTVSDAAREHDLSEEELRCNLLAVMN' A
#
# COMPACT_ATOMS: atom_id res chain seq x y z
N MET A 1 2.63 -17.20 7.03
CA MET A 1 1.27 -16.67 6.78
C MET A 1 1.10 -16.47 5.27
N LYS A 2 -0.08 -16.70 4.69
CA LYS A 2 -0.29 -16.43 3.25
C LYS A 2 -0.47 -14.92 3.06
N HIS A 3 0.55 -14.23 2.55
CA HIS A 3 0.43 -12.82 2.20
C HIS A 3 -0.44 -12.66 0.94
N LYS A 4 -1.35 -11.67 0.94
CA LYS A 4 -2.24 -11.38 -0.21
C LYS A 4 -1.51 -10.67 -1.37
N PHE A 5 -0.28 -10.25 -1.13
CA PHE A 5 0.67 -9.68 -2.09
C PHE A 5 2.11 -10.01 -1.64
N SER A 6 3.05 -10.04 -2.57
CA SER A 6 4.49 -10.24 -2.30
C SER A 6 5.16 -8.96 -1.78
N ASP A 7 6.35 -9.06 -1.20
CA ASP A 7 7.07 -7.92 -0.61
C ASP A 7 7.53 -6.88 -1.66
N ASP A 8 7.67 -7.31 -2.91
CA ASP A 8 8.00 -6.47 -4.06
C ASP A 8 6.77 -5.89 -4.77
N ALA A 9 5.55 -6.17 -4.29
CA ALA A 9 4.34 -5.60 -4.86
C ALA A 9 4.32 -4.08 -4.66
N THR A 10 4.07 -3.36 -5.75
CA THR A 10 4.06 -1.89 -5.73
C THR A 10 2.73 -1.36 -5.20
N MET A 11 2.74 -0.12 -4.72
CA MET A 11 1.51 0.55 -4.26
C MET A 11 0.45 0.60 -5.36
N ASP A 12 0.84 0.85 -6.60
CA ASP A 12 -0.07 0.85 -7.75
C ASP A 12 -0.65 -0.54 -8.03
N GLU A 13 0.16 -1.61 -7.97
CA GLU A 13 -0.34 -2.98 -8.12
C GLU A 13 -1.33 -3.34 -7.02
N ILE A 14 -1.05 -2.97 -5.77
CA ILE A 14 -1.93 -3.25 -4.62
C ILE A 14 -3.27 -2.52 -4.79
N MET A 15 -3.25 -1.23 -5.13
CA MET A 15 -4.47 -0.44 -5.35
C MET A 15 -5.27 -0.90 -6.58
N SER A 16 -4.58 -1.35 -7.63
CA SER A 16 -5.21 -1.89 -8.84
C SER A 16 -5.88 -3.25 -8.59
N ARG A 17 -5.28 -4.12 -7.76
CA ARG A 17 -5.86 -5.41 -7.39
C ARG A 17 -7.02 -5.27 -6.41
N SER A 18 -6.99 -4.26 -5.55
CA SER A 18 -8.04 -4.02 -4.56
C SER A 18 -8.34 -2.53 -4.39
N PRO A 19 -9.45 -2.04 -4.96
CA PRO A 19 -9.91 -0.67 -4.72
C PRO A 19 -10.16 -0.35 -3.23
N ALA A 20 -10.35 -1.37 -2.38
CA ALA A 20 -10.48 -1.18 -0.94
C ALA A 20 -9.16 -0.68 -0.29
N ALA A 21 -7.99 -1.00 -0.87
CA ALA A 21 -6.70 -0.50 -0.43
C ALA A 21 -6.56 1.02 -0.61
N ILE A 22 -7.23 1.61 -1.62
CA ILE A 22 -7.24 3.06 -1.85
C ILE A 22 -7.75 3.80 -0.60
N ARG A 23 -8.76 3.25 0.10
CA ARG A 23 -9.27 3.85 1.34
C ARG A 23 -8.21 3.90 2.44
N VAL A 24 -7.40 2.84 2.57
CA VAL A 24 -6.31 2.78 3.57
C VAL A 24 -5.24 3.82 3.27
N VAL A 25 -4.83 3.93 2.01
CA VAL A 25 -3.86 4.92 1.54
C VAL A 25 -4.35 6.35 1.84
N LEU A 26 -5.61 6.66 1.53
CA LEU A 26 -6.21 7.96 1.82
C LEU A 26 -6.35 8.24 3.32
N GLN A 27 -6.67 7.23 4.14
CA GLN A 27 -6.78 7.37 5.60
C GLN A 27 -5.45 7.71 6.27
N HIS A 28 -4.35 7.20 5.73
CA HIS A 28 -2.99 7.55 6.15
C HIS A 28 -2.48 8.87 5.56
N GLY A 29 -3.32 9.58 4.79
CA GLY A 29 -2.94 10.85 4.15
C GLY A 29 -1.88 10.70 3.04
N MET A 30 -1.66 9.49 2.55
CA MET A 30 -0.66 9.20 1.53
C MET A 30 -1.14 9.72 0.16
N LEU A 31 -0.20 10.22 -0.64
CA LEU A 31 -0.48 10.78 -1.98
C LEU A 31 -0.31 9.75 -3.10
N CYS A 32 -0.25 8.45 -2.77
CA CYS A 32 0.02 7.41 -3.76
C CYS A 32 -1.09 7.28 -4.81
N VAL A 33 -2.35 7.62 -4.48
CA VAL A 33 -3.49 7.49 -5.39
C VAL A 33 -3.32 8.41 -6.60
N GLY A 34 -3.14 7.84 -7.78
CA GLY A 34 -2.92 8.59 -9.02
C GLY A 34 -1.52 9.19 -9.18
N CYS A 35 -0.61 8.93 -8.24
CA CYS A 35 0.79 9.32 -8.38
C CYS A 35 1.50 8.37 -9.35
N PRO A 36 2.16 8.85 -10.42
CA PRO A 36 2.86 8.00 -11.37
C PRO A 36 4.07 7.27 -10.75
N ILE A 37 4.51 7.69 -9.56
CA ILE A 37 5.62 7.05 -8.84
C ILE A 37 5.14 5.81 -8.06
N ALA A 38 3.83 5.65 -7.82
CA ALA A 38 3.29 4.53 -7.07
C ALA A 38 3.56 3.15 -7.71
N SER A 39 3.81 3.10 -9.02
CA SER A 39 4.21 1.90 -9.74
C SER A 39 5.67 1.49 -9.52
N PHE A 40 6.42 2.24 -8.71
CA PHE A 40 7.81 1.97 -8.37
C PHE A 40 8.04 1.77 -6.86
N HIS A 41 7.14 2.25 -6.01
CA HIS A 41 7.28 2.11 -4.56
C HIS A 41 6.62 0.84 -4.06
N THR A 42 7.41 0.03 -3.37
CA THR A 42 6.91 -1.06 -2.52
C THR A 42 6.17 -0.50 -1.30
N VAL A 43 5.53 -1.36 -0.51
CA VAL A 43 4.94 -0.95 0.77
C VAL A 43 6.01 -0.38 1.72
N SER A 44 7.22 -0.96 1.72
CA SER A 44 8.35 -0.48 2.52
C SER A 44 8.82 0.90 2.08
N ASP A 45 8.92 1.15 0.77
CA ASP A 45 9.26 2.48 0.23
C ASP A 45 8.21 3.52 0.60
N ALA A 46 6.94 3.21 0.40
CA ALA A 46 5.85 4.12 0.69
C ALA A 46 5.74 4.42 2.20
N ALA A 47 5.96 3.42 3.06
CA ALA A 47 6.00 3.63 4.51
C ALA A 47 7.16 4.58 4.90
N ARG A 48 8.36 4.36 4.34
CA ARG A 48 9.53 5.20 4.59
C ARG A 48 9.33 6.64 4.12
N GLU A 49 8.75 6.86 2.94
CA GLU A 49 8.55 8.20 2.39
C GLU A 49 7.45 9.01 3.07
N HIS A 50 6.49 8.32 3.67
CA HIS A 50 5.38 8.94 4.38
C HIS A 50 5.57 8.93 5.91
N ASP A 51 6.76 8.57 6.41
CA ASP A 51 7.09 8.46 7.83
C ASP A 51 6.09 7.57 8.63
N LEU A 52 5.68 6.45 8.04
CA LEU A 52 4.74 5.49 8.61
C LEU A 52 5.42 4.21 9.09
N SER A 53 4.78 3.51 10.03
CA SER A 53 5.14 2.13 10.36
C SER A 53 4.77 1.21 9.20
N GLU A 54 5.76 0.54 8.61
CA GLU A 54 5.55 -0.44 7.55
C GLU A 54 4.65 -1.59 8.02
N GLU A 55 4.86 -2.08 9.24
CA GLU A 55 4.06 -3.17 9.82
C GLU A 55 2.58 -2.79 9.92
N GLU A 56 2.30 -1.57 10.39
CA GLU A 56 0.93 -1.06 10.52
C GLU A 56 0.28 -0.90 9.14
N LEU A 57 1.00 -0.30 8.19
CA LEU A 57 0.52 -0.13 6.82
C LEU A 57 0.20 -1.48 6.17
N ARG A 58 1.10 -2.47 6.30
CA ARG A 58 0.89 -3.84 5.80
C ARG A 58 -0.34 -4.48 6.44
N CYS A 59 -0.50 -4.37 7.76
CA CYS A 59 -1.66 -4.90 8.46
C CYS A 59 -2.97 -4.30 7.95
N ASN A 60 -3.04 -2.96 7.80
CA ASN A 60 -4.23 -2.27 7.34
C ASN A 60 -4.58 -2.63 5.89
N LEU A 61 -3.59 -2.75 5.00
CA LEU A 61 -3.79 -3.21 3.62
C LEU A 61 -4.30 -4.66 3.57
N LEU A 62 -3.68 -5.57 4.32
CA LEU A 62 -4.10 -6.98 4.34
C LEU A 62 -5.50 -7.20 4.91
N ALA A 63 -5.96 -6.31 5.81
CA ALA A 63 -7.28 -6.37 6.42
C ALA A 63 -8.43 -6.06 5.44
N VAL A 64 -8.17 -5.33 4.35
CA VAL A 64 -9.20 -4.89 3.40
C VAL A 64 -9.20 -5.65 2.07
N MET A 65 -8.13 -6.39 1.77
CA MET A 65 -8.05 -7.23 0.57
C MET A 65 -8.78 -8.55 0.85
N ASN A 66 -9.74 -8.99 0.04
CA ASN A 66 -10.45 -10.28 0.22
C ASN A 66 -9.93 -11.34 -0.75
#